data_AF-A0A2N1QZE8-F1
#
_entry.id   AF-A0A2N1QZE8-F1
#
_cell.length_a   1.000
_cell.length_b   1.000
_cell.length_c   1.000
_cell.angle_alpha   90.00
_cell.angle_beta   90.00
_cell.angle_gamma   90.00
#
_symmetry.space_group_name_H-M   'P 1'
#
loop_
_entity.id
_entity.type
_entity.pdbx_description
1 polymer ?
#
loop_
_entity_poly.entity_id
_entity_poly.type
_entity_poly.pdbx_seq_one_letter_code
_entity_poly.pdbx_strand_id
1 'polypeptide(L)' 'MVRRNIILSDSLDRSLSEAATLLAEKKSGIVSKALAQYLDRLDLSIARERAAEYEANPEMSLSANEVRHRLDI' A
#
# COMPACT_ATOMS: atom_id res chain seq x y z
N MET A 1 -5.62 -12.69 -14.38
CA MET A 1 -4.73 -12.70 -13.20
C MET A 1 -3.30 -12.48 -13.66
N VAL A 2 -2.61 -11.45 -13.16
CA VAL A 2 -1.22 -11.16 -13.59
C VAL A 2 -0.26 -12.03 -12.78
N ARG A 3 0.49 -12.91 -13.44
CA ARG A 3 1.54 -13.70 -12.79
C ARG A 3 2.79 -12.85 -12.64
N ARG A 4 3.33 -12.76 -11.43
CA ARG A 4 4.63 -12.12 -11.16
C ARG A 4 5.60 -13.15 -10.59
N ASN A 5 6.83 -13.13 -11.10
CA ASN A 5 7.92 -13.93 -10.57
C ASN A 5 8.79 -13.00 -9.72
N ILE A 6 9.09 -13.42 -8.49
CA ILE A 6 9.87 -12.66 -7.52
C ILE A 6 11.04 -13.55 -7.11
N ILE A 7 12.25 -13.00 -7.15
CA ILE A 7 13.44 -13.67 -6.65
C ILE A 7 13.63 -13.20 -5.20
N LEU A 8 13.71 -14.16 -4.29
CA LEU A 8 13.98 -13.92 -2.88
C LEU A 8 15.41 -14.35 -2.56
N SER A 9 15.99 -13.79 -1.51
CA SER A 9 17.22 -14.35 -0.95
C SER A 9 16.95 -15.75 -0.38
N ASP A 10 17.96 -16.61 -0.36
CA ASP A 10 17.85 -17.97 0.16
C ASP A 10 17.36 -18.00 1.62
N SER A 11 17.83 -17.05 2.44
CA SER A 11 17.40 -16.92 3.82
C SER A 11 15.90 -16.63 3.95
N LEU A 12 15.39 -15.71 3.12
CA LEU A 12 13.99 -15.32 3.14
C LEU A 12 13.09 -16.42 2.56
N ASP A 13 13.53 -17.11 1.51
CA ASP A 13 12.76 -18.24 0.95
C ASP A 13 12.65 -19.40 1.95
N ARG A 14 13.72 -19.66 2.72
CA ARG A 14 13.69 -20.68 3.78
C ARG A 14 12.68 -20.31 4.87
N SER A 15 12.79 -19.10 5.43
CA SER A 15 11.84 -18.63 6.46
C SER A 15 10.39 -18.61 5.95
N LEU A 16 10.17 -18.22 4.69
CA LEU A 16 8.85 -18.24 4.06
C LEU A 16 8.33 -19.67 3.87
N SER A 17 9.20 -20.63 3.56
CA SER A 17 8.84 -22.05 3.42
C SER A 17 8.45 -22.67 4.78
N GLU A 18 9.16 -22.31 5.85
CA GLU A 18 8.82 -22.72 7.22
C GLU A 18 7.47 -22.14 7.65
N ALA A 19 7.24 -20.84 7.44
CA ALA A 19 5.97 -20.19 7.74
C ALA A 19 4.80 -20.78 6.93
N ALA A 20 5.00 -21.05 5.64
CA ALA A 20 4.04 -21.72 4.77
C ALA A 20 3.62 -23.09 5.33
N THR A 21 4.58 -23.86 5.82
CA THR A 21 4.31 -25.17 6.43
C THR A 21 3.51 -25.03 7.72
N LEU A 22 3.92 -24.11 8.62
CA LEU A 22 3.27 -23.90 9.91
C LEU A 22 1.82 -23.41 9.77
N LEU A 23 1.56 -22.56 8.76
CA LEU A 23 0.25 -21.97 8.50
C LEU A 23 -0.63 -22.82 7.57
N ALA A 24 -0.13 -23.97 7.10
CA ALA A 24 -0.77 -24.80 6.08
C ALA A 24 -1.22 -23.99 4.84
N GLU A 25 -0.40 -23.03 4.43
CA GLU A 25 -0.69 -22.09 3.34
C GLU A 25 0.43 -22.11 2.28
N LYS A 26 0.09 -21.82 1.02
CA LYS A 26 1.10 -21.68 -0.04
C LYS A 26 1.93 -20.40 0.17
N LYS A 27 3.23 -20.45 -0.13
CA LYS A 27 4.13 -19.28 -0.13
C LYS A 27 3.55 -18.07 -0.86
N SER A 28 2.95 -18.29 -2.03
CA SER A 28 2.33 -17.23 -2.82
C SER A 28 1.13 -16.57 -2.14
N GLY A 29 0.37 -17.32 -1.33
CA GLY A 29 -0.74 -16.78 -0.54
C GLY A 29 -0.23 -15.83 0.54
N ILE A 30 0.78 -16.26 1.29
CA ILE A 30 1.45 -15.45 2.31
C ILE A 30 2.02 -14.17 1.70
N VAL A 31 2.76 -14.27 0.59
CA VAL A 31 3.34 -13.10 -0.10
C VAL A 31 2.24 -12.14 -0.57
N SER A 32 1.14 -12.66 -1.11
CA SER A 32 0.04 -11.82 -1.58
C SER A 32 -0.60 -11.04 -0.42
N LYS A 33 -0.83 -11.70 0.72
CA LYS A 33 -1.38 -11.06 1.93
C LYS A 33 -0.43 -10.02 2.51
N ALA A 34 0.86 -10.33 2.57
CA ALA A 34 1.88 -9.41 3.07
C ALA A 34 1.99 -8.15 2.18
N LEU A 35 1.97 -8.33 0.85
CA LEU A 35 1.98 -7.21 -0.09
C LEU A 35 0.71 -6.36 0.03
N ALA A 36 -0.46 -6.97 0.21
CA ALA A 36 -1.70 -6.23 0.45
C ALA A 36 -1.59 -5.35 1.70
N GLN A 37 -1.18 -5.94 2.85
CA GLN A 37 -0.99 -5.17 4.08
C GLN A 37 0.06 -4.07 3.94
N TYR A 38 1.14 -4.31 3.20
CA TYR A 38 2.15 -3.29 2.95
C TYR A 38 1.58 -2.10 2.17
N LEU A 39 0.83 -2.37 1.11
CA LEU A 39 0.20 -1.33 0.29
C LEU A 39 -0.87 -0.57 1.08
N ASP A 40 -1.73 -1.26 1.85
CA ASP A 40 -2.72 -0.61 2.71
C ASP A 40 -2.06 0.34 3.71
N ARG A 41 -0.93 -0.08 4.29
CA ARG A 41 -0.15 0.74 5.22
C ARG A 41 0.47 1.95 4.52
N LEU A 42 0.97 1.76 3.30
CA LEU A 42 1.54 2.84 2.49
C LEU A 42 0.48 3.89 2.17
N ASP A 43 -0.71 3.46 1.73
CA ASP A 43 -1.85 4.34 1.45
C ASP A 43 -2.25 5.14 2.69
N LEU A 44 -2.32 4.48 3.85
CA LEU A 44 -2.61 5.16 5.12
C LEU A 44 -1.52 6.18 5.49
N SER A 45 -0.25 5.87 5.23
CA SER A 45 0.86 6.79 5.48
C SER A 45 0.74 8.06 4.63
N ILE A 46 0.47 7.89 3.33
CA ILE A 46 0.29 9.00 2.38
C ILE A 46 -0.93 9.83 2.77
N ALA A 47 -2.04 9.19 3.16
CA ALA A 47 -3.23 9.89 3.61
C ALA A 47 -2.96 10.75 4.84
N ARG A 48 -2.19 10.24 5.81
CA ARG A 48 -1.79 10.99 7.01
C ARG A 48 -0.89 12.18 6.69
N GLU A 49 0.08 12.00 5.81
CA GLU A 49 0.96 13.08 5.36
C GLU A 49 0.15 14.21 4.72
N ARG A 50 -0.73 13.87 3.77
CA ARG A 50 -1.62 14.84 3.11
C ARG A 50 -2.58 15.54 4.09
N ALA A 51 -3.11 14.80 5.07
CA ALA A 51 -3.97 15.39 6.09
C ALA A 51 -3.19 16.40 6.95
N ALA A 52 -1.97 16.07 7.36
CA ALA A 52 -1.12 16.97 8.12
C ALA A 52 -0.74 18.23 7.32
N GLU A 53 -0.45 18.11 6.02
CA GLU A 53 -0.19 19.25 5.14
C GLU A 53 -1.39 20.20 5.06
N TYR A 54 -2.60 19.64 4.95
CA TYR A 54 -3.85 20.41 4.92
C TYR A 54 -4.13 21.10 6.26
N GLU A 55 -3.98 20.38 7.38
CA GLU A 55 -4.16 20.94 8.73
C GLU A 55 -3.18 22.07 9.04
N ALA A 56 -1.94 21.97 8.53
CA ALA A 56 -0.92 23.00 8.69
C ALA A 56 -1.20 24.26 7.83
N ASN A 57 -1.96 24.14 6.73
CA ASN A 57 -2.24 25.23 5.80
C ASN A 57 -3.72 25.28 5.38
N PRO A 58 -4.65 25.55 6.33
CA PRO A 58 -6.09 25.52 6.06
C PRO A 58 -6.55 26.57 5.03
N GLU A 59 -5.77 27.64 4.85
CA GLU A 59 -5.96 28.69 3.83
C GLU A 59 -5.81 28.16 2.39
N MET A 60 -5.26 26.95 2.18
CA MET A 60 -5.15 26.32 0.85
C MET A 60 -6.42 25.58 0.40
N SER A 61 -7.50 25.68 1.17
CA SER A 61 -8.80 25.12 0.79
C SER A 61 -9.38 25.85 -0.42
N LEU A 62 -9.57 25.12 -1.52
CA LEU A 62 -10.19 25.63 -2.73
C LEU A 62 -11.71 25.69 -2.55
N SER A 63 -12.33 26.79 -2.98
CA SER A 63 -13.78 26.86 -3.12
C SER A 63 -14.29 25.87 -4.18
N ALA A 64 -15.57 25.52 -4.11
CA ALA A 64 -16.19 24.59 -5.08
C ALA A 64 -16.01 25.04 -6.55
N ASN A 65 -16.04 26.34 -6.82
CA ASN A 65 -15.80 26.89 -8.15
C ASN A 65 -14.34 26.74 -8.60
N GLU A 66 -13.38 26.90 -7.70
CA GLU A 66 -11.95 26.71 -8.00
C GLU A 66 -11.61 25.23 -8.24
N VAL A 67 -12.20 24.32 -7.46
CA VAL A 67 -12.09 22.87 -7.67
C VAL A 67 -12.63 22.50 -9.05
N ARG A 68 -13.82 23.00 -9.38
CA ARG A 68 -14.48 22.76 -10.66
C ARG A 68 -13.62 23.22 -11.84
N HIS A 69 -13.07 24.43 -11.76
CA HIS A 69 -12.21 24.97 -12.80
C HIS A 69 -10.89 24.18 -12.96
N ARG A 70 -10.28 23.71 -11.86
CA ARG A 70 -9.01 22.95 -11.91
C ARG A 70 -9.17 21.50 -12.38
N LEU A 71 -10.31 20.88 -12.12
CA LEU A 71 -10.59 19.50 -12.51
C LEU A 71 -11.23 19.40 -13.91
N ASP A 72 -11.49 20.54 -14.56
CA ASP A 72 -12.13 20.65 -15.88
C ASP A 72 -13.51 19.94 -15.94
N ILE A 73 -14.31 20.14 -14.89
CA ILE A 73 -15.66 19.56 -14.70
C ILE A 73 -16.72 20.65 -14.47
#